data_AF-A0A368N5M5-F1
#
_entry.id   AF-A0A368N5M5-F1
#
_cell.length_a   1.000
_cell.length_b   1.000
_cell.length_c   1.000
_cell.angle_alpha   90.00
_cell.angle_beta   90.00
_cell.angle_gamma   90.00
#
_symmetry.space_group_name_H-M   'P 1'
#
loop_
_entity.id
_entity.type
_entity.pdbx_description
1 polymer ?
#
loop_
_entity_poly.entity_id
_entity_poly.type
_entity_poly.pdbx_seq_one_letter_code
_entity_poly.pdbx_strand_id
1 'polypeptide(L)'
;MRPPSHPARPLIVALVLVTAGCAGVPAGDPTSTATPLPAGSVDFPDGPKDRPDRPSTLNASTVREYVRTYEYRYAYNSLWIDEYTDVTLDCRVDDVTRRSWGYEAVVTCTGYSNTRIPESATPPTPTPGPHADWFTQTYRYRVSEDTIRRYDAENRDPV
;
A
#
# COMPACT_ATOMS: atom_id res chain seq x y z
N MET A 1 -0.95 -52.29 41.06
CA MET A 1 0.39 -52.89 41.25
C MET A 1 1.41 -52.09 40.46
N ARG A 2 2.48 -51.68 41.16
CA ARG A 2 3.72 -50.97 40.81
C ARG A 2 3.98 -50.50 39.34
N PRO A 3 4.29 -49.20 39.13
CA PRO A 3 4.86 -48.68 37.89
C PRO A 3 6.40 -48.81 37.87
N PRO A 4 7.05 -48.84 36.69
CA PRO A 4 8.49 -48.58 36.60
C PRO A 4 8.82 -47.08 36.54
N SER A 5 9.89 -46.77 37.25
CA SER A 5 10.44 -45.49 37.67
C SER A 5 11.60 -45.01 36.79
N HIS A 6 11.53 -43.75 36.33
CA HIS A 6 12.53 -42.63 36.36
C HIS A 6 14.04 -42.94 36.33
N PRO A 7 14.88 -42.14 35.62
CA PRO A 7 15.21 -40.80 36.14
C PRO A 7 15.46 -39.65 35.14
N ALA A 8 15.23 -38.47 35.71
CA ALA A 8 15.46 -37.11 35.23
C ALA A 8 16.89 -36.80 34.80
N ARG A 9 17.06 -35.82 33.90
CA ARG A 9 18.16 -34.83 33.99
C ARG A 9 17.72 -33.44 33.51
N PRO A 10 17.75 -32.42 34.38
CA PRO A 10 17.69 -31.01 33.99
C PRO A 10 19.08 -30.55 33.52
N LEU A 11 19.15 -29.73 32.48
CA LEU A 11 20.36 -28.99 32.14
C LEU A 11 20.13 -27.51 32.47
N ILE A 12 20.53 -27.14 33.69
CA ILE A 12 20.80 -25.76 34.08
C ILE A 12 22.22 -25.46 33.62
N VAL A 13 22.40 -24.41 32.81
CA VAL A 13 23.70 -23.78 32.63
C VAL A 13 23.53 -22.32 33.01
N ALA A 14 24.12 -21.96 34.15
CA ALA A 14 24.34 -20.60 34.61
C ALA A 14 25.84 -20.41 34.80
N LEU A 15 26.44 -19.40 34.15
CA LEU A 15 27.73 -18.75 34.45
C LEU A 15 27.99 -17.75 33.29
N VAL A 16 28.45 -16.50 33.41
CA VAL A 16 29.31 -15.78 34.38
C VAL A 16 28.95 -14.28 34.28
N LEU A 17 28.94 -13.56 35.41
CA LEU A 17 28.99 -12.09 35.48
C LEU A 17 30.44 -11.61 35.29
N VAL A 18 30.68 -10.69 34.35
CA VAL A 18 31.90 -9.88 34.30
C VAL A 18 31.52 -8.42 34.46
N THR A 19 31.89 -7.84 35.60
CA THR A 19 31.86 -6.40 35.87
C THR A 19 33.26 -5.82 35.59
N ALA A 20 33.38 -4.97 34.59
CA ALA A 20 34.49 -4.01 34.46
C ALA A 20 34.03 -2.82 33.62
N GLY A 21 34.16 -1.61 34.16
CA GLY A 21 33.62 -0.39 33.57
C GLY A 21 34.40 0.13 32.37
N CYS A 22 33.74 1.01 31.61
CA CYS A 22 34.39 2.06 30.84
C CYS A 22 33.56 3.34 30.99
N ALA A 23 34.26 4.41 31.34
CA ALA A 23 33.77 5.76 31.47
C ALA A 23 33.25 6.32 30.13
N GLY A 24 32.24 7.20 30.22
CA GLY A 24 31.94 8.26 29.26
C GLY A 24 31.90 7.90 27.77
N VAL A 25 30.68 7.68 27.25
CA VAL A 25 30.40 7.84 25.81
C VAL A 25 29.33 8.92 25.69
N PRO A 26 29.54 9.98 24.88
CA PRO A 26 28.58 11.07 24.75
C PRO A 26 27.24 10.53 24.23
N ALA A 27 26.15 11.16 24.68
CA ALA A 27 24.82 10.98 24.10
C ALA A 27 24.86 11.40 22.63
N GLY A 28 25.27 10.49 21.75
CA GLY A 28 24.98 10.54 20.34
C GLY A 28 23.58 9.96 20.18
N ASP A 29 22.64 10.79 19.75
CA ASP A 29 21.34 10.31 19.27
C ASP A 29 21.56 9.10 18.36
N PRO A 30 20.82 7.98 18.54
CA PRO A 30 20.83 6.93 17.55
C PRO A 30 20.26 7.53 16.27
N THR A 31 21.16 7.97 15.38
CA THR A 31 20.82 8.30 14.01
C THR A 31 20.33 6.99 13.42
N SER A 32 19.02 6.77 13.51
CA SER A 32 18.34 5.64 12.90
C SER A 32 18.66 5.72 11.42
N THR A 33 19.61 4.89 10.98
CA THR A 33 19.98 4.82 9.58
C THR A 33 18.76 4.32 8.84
N ALA A 34 18.10 5.23 8.12
CA ALA A 34 16.94 4.91 7.30
C ALA A 34 17.35 3.81 6.33
N THR A 35 16.71 2.64 6.42
CA THR A 35 16.87 1.61 5.39
C THR A 35 16.05 2.06 4.18
N PRO A 36 16.65 2.39 3.04
CA PRO A 36 15.91 2.85 1.88
C PRO A 36 14.94 1.76 1.41
N LEU A 37 13.79 2.17 0.86
CA LEU A 37 12.90 1.21 0.21
C LEU A 37 13.62 0.57 -0.99
N PRO A 38 13.46 -0.74 -1.22
CA PRO A 38 13.96 -1.36 -2.43
C PRO A 38 13.39 -0.63 -3.65
N ALA A 39 14.25 -0.35 -4.63
CA ALA A 39 13.84 0.24 -5.89
C ALA A 39 12.75 -0.62 -6.54
N GLY A 40 11.75 0.05 -7.09
CA GLY A 40 10.62 -0.59 -7.78
C GLY A 40 9.48 0.39 -7.99
N SER A 41 8.84 0.29 -9.14
CA SER A 41 7.60 1.03 -9.42
C SER A 41 6.45 0.06 -9.53
N VAL A 42 5.27 0.51 -9.12
CA VAL A 42 4.01 -0.15 -9.46
C VAL A 42 3.77 0.02 -10.96
N ASP A 43 3.48 -1.07 -11.65
CA ASP A 43 3.03 -1.03 -13.06
C ASP A 43 1.69 -0.31 -13.09
N PHE A 44 1.62 0.77 -13.88
CA PHE A 44 0.45 1.63 -13.92
C PHE A 44 -0.47 1.20 -15.07
N PRO A 45 -1.77 0.95 -14.83
CA PRO A 45 -2.69 0.50 -15.86
C PRO A 45 -2.81 1.51 -17.00
N ASP A 46 -2.86 1.00 -18.23
CA ASP A 46 -3.16 1.79 -19.42
C ASP A 46 -4.55 2.42 -19.31
N GLY A 47 -4.69 3.63 -19.84
CA GLY A 47 -5.96 4.36 -19.81
C GLY A 47 -5.75 5.86 -19.95
N PRO A 48 -6.83 6.66 -19.85
CA PRO A 48 -6.80 8.08 -20.17
C PRO A 48 -6.22 8.95 -19.05
N LYS A 49 -5.88 8.38 -17.88
CA LYS A 49 -5.27 9.12 -16.78
C LYS A 49 -3.78 8.85 -16.71
N ASP A 50 -2.98 9.91 -16.77
CA ASP A 50 -1.55 9.81 -16.49
C ASP A 50 -1.29 9.54 -15.01
N ARG A 51 -0.17 8.87 -14.73
CA ARG A 51 0.35 8.75 -13.35
C ARG A 51 0.52 10.16 -12.74
N PRO A 52 0.12 10.38 -11.47
CA PRO A 52 0.30 11.70 -10.87
C PRO A 52 1.78 12.03 -10.66
N ASP A 53 2.10 13.32 -10.77
CA ASP A 53 3.42 13.83 -10.46
C ASP A 53 3.77 13.59 -8.99
N ARG A 54 5.01 13.20 -8.74
CA ARG A 54 5.49 13.01 -7.37
C ARG A 54 5.67 14.37 -6.70
N PRO A 55 5.19 14.55 -5.46
CA PRO A 55 5.44 15.78 -4.71
C PRO A 55 6.94 15.97 -4.46
N SER A 56 7.43 17.20 -4.65
CA SER A 56 8.84 17.56 -4.38
C SER A 56 9.21 17.50 -2.90
N THR A 57 8.22 17.62 -2.02
CA THR A 57 8.39 17.56 -0.57
C THR A 57 7.43 16.54 0.02
N LEU A 58 7.96 15.57 0.76
CA LEU A 58 7.16 14.57 1.45
C LEU A 58 6.82 15.00 2.86
N ASN A 59 5.53 15.24 3.08
CA ASN A 59 4.93 15.35 4.39
C ASN A 59 3.59 14.58 4.39
N ALA A 60 2.95 14.46 5.55
CA ALA A 60 1.71 13.67 5.66
C ALA A 60 0.59 14.18 4.72
N SER A 61 0.50 15.49 4.51
CA SER A 61 -0.52 16.10 3.63
C SER A 61 -0.23 15.81 2.16
N THR A 62 1.01 16.04 1.71
CA THR A 62 1.37 15.81 0.31
C THR A 62 1.31 14.33 -0.05
N VAL A 63 1.68 13.43 0.87
CA VAL A 63 1.53 11.98 0.68
C VAL A 63 0.06 11.57 0.63
N ARG A 64 -0.80 12.12 1.50
CA ARG A 64 -2.23 11.87 1.49
C ARG A 64 -2.84 12.19 0.12
N GLU A 65 -2.58 13.40 -0.38
CA GLU A 65 -3.08 13.84 -1.68
C GLU A 65 -2.51 13.00 -2.83
N TYR A 66 -1.19 12.78 -2.82
CA TYR A 66 -0.51 12.00 -3.85
C TYR A 66 -1.05 10.56 -3.93
N VAL A 67 -1.17 9.86 -2.80
CA VAL A 67 -1.67 8.47 -2.76
C VAL A 67 -3.15 8.40 -3.14
N ARG A 68 -3.99 9.36 -2.70
CA ARG A 68 -5.40 9.43 -3.12
C ARG A 68 -5.51 9.54 -4.64
N THR A 69 -4.80 10.50 -5.23
CA THR A 69 -4.82 10.72 -6.68
C THR A 69 -4.22 9.52 -7.43
N TYR A 70 -3.15 8.92 -6.89
CA TYR A 70 -2.51 7.77 -7.50
C TYR A 70 -3.48 6.58 -7.58
N GLU A 71 -4.09 6.19 -6.47
CA GLU A 71 -5.02 5.05 -6.45
C GLU A 71 -6.28 5.35 -7.27
N TYR A 72 -6.82 6.58 -7.17
CA TYR A 72 -7.97 6.97 -8.00
C TYR A 72 -7.68 6.78 -9.49
N ARG A 73 -6.54 7.27 -9.98
CA ARG A 73 -6.19 7.14 -11.40
C ARG A 73 -5.84 5.69 -11.79
N TYR A 74 -5.19 4.95 -10.90
CA TYR A 74 -4.92 3.52 -11.09
C TYR A 74 -6.23 2.73 -11.27
N ALA A 75 -7.17 2.88 -10.33
CA ALA A 75 -8.45 2.18 -10.36
C ALA A 75 -9.33 2.66 -11.51
N TYR A 76 -9.31 3.97 -11.83
CA TYR A 76 -10.00 4.52 -12.99
C TYR A 76 -9.53 3.85 -14.29
N ASN A 77 -8.22 3.82 -14.52
CA ASN A 77 -7.66 3.21 -15.72
C ASN A 77 -7.93 1.70 -15.75
N SER A 78 -7.89 1.02 -14.61
CA SER A 78 -8.24 -0.41 -14.52
C SER A 78 -9.69 -0.71 -14.89
N LEU A 79 -10.60 0.24 -14.65
CA LEU A 79 -12.02 0.13 -14.99
C LEU A 79 -12.36 0.67 -16.38
N TRP A 80 -11.42 1.35 -17.04
CA TRP A 80 -11.62 2.00 -18.32
C TRP A 80 -11.39 1.00 -19.47
N ILE A 81 -12.32 0.96 -20.42
CA ILE A 81 -12.22 0.10 -21.61
C ILE A 81 -12.01 0.96 -22.86
N ASP A 82 -12.85 1.97 -23.03
CA ASP A 82 -12.86 2.86 -24.19
C ASP A 82 -13.55 4.21 -23.88
N GLU A 83 -13.71 5.06 -24.89
CA GLU A 83 -14.38 6.36 -24.77
C GLU A 83 -15.87 6.30 -24.37
N TYR A 84 -16.50 5.13 -24.47
CA TYR A 84 -17.90 4.90 -24.09
C TYR A 84 -18.03 4.37 -22.66
N THR A 85 -16.92 4.28 -21.92
CA THR A 85 -16.88 3.80 -20.55
C THR A 85 -17.10 4.95 -19.56
N ASP A 86 -18.21 4.85 -18.83
CA ASP A 86 -18.51 5.72 -17.69
C ASP A 86 -18.00 5.06 -16.40
N VAL A 87 -16.98 5.65 -15.77
CA VAL A 87 -16.42 5.18 -14.49
C VAL A 87 -16.99 6.00 -13.33
N THR A 88 -17.58 5.31 -12.35
CA THR A 88 -17.98 5.87 -11.05
C THR A 88 -17.04 5.35 -9.98
N LEU A 89 -16.26 6.23 -9.36
CA LEU A 89 -15.22 5.87 -8.40
C LEU A 89 -15.03 6.99 -7.37
N ASP A 90 -14.89 6.63 -6.09
CA ASP A 90 -14.36 7.53 -5.07
C ASP A 90 -13.31 6.82 -4.22
N CYS A 91 -12.42 7.62 -3.62
CA CYS A 91 -11.30 7.16 -2.82
C CYS A 91 -11.11 8.03 -1.57
N ARG A 92 -10.87 7.37 -0.44
CA ARG A 92 -10.52 7.99 0.85
C ARG A 92 -9.18 7.47 1.33
N VAL A 93 -8.36 8.35 1.88
CA VAL A 93 -7.13 7.95 2.59
C VAL A 93 -7.44 7.82 4.07
N ASP A 94 -7.38 6.58 4.56
CA ASP A 94 -7.73 6.22 5.92
C ASP A 94 -6.60 6.54 6.91
N ASP A 95 -5.34 6.34 6.52
CA ASP A 95 -4.17 6.60 7.37
C ASP A 95 -2.97 7.13 6.58
N VAL A 96 -2.14 7.95 7.25
CA VAL A 96 -0.80 8.33 6.77
C VAL A 96 0.15 8.40 7.96
N THR A 97 1.15 7.52 7.97
CA THR A 97 2.11 7.37 9.07
C THR A 97 3.56 7.55 8.59
N ARG A 98 4.34 8.38 9.30
CA ARG A 98 5.79 8.54 9.04
C ARG A 98 6.54 7.27 9.45
N ARG A 99 7.46 6.82 8.60
CA ARG A 99 8.38 5.71 8.85
C ARG A 99 9.82 6.17 8.62
N SER A 100 10.79 5.39 9.11
CA SER A 100 12.22 5.70 8.91
C SER A 100 12.61 5.80 7.42
N TRP A 101 11.89 5.09 6.55
CA TRP A 101 12.17 5.00 5.11
C TRP A 101 11.28 5.91 4.24
N GLY A 102 10.35 6.68 4.81
CA GLY A 102 9.33 7.38 4.03
C GLY A 102 7.99 7.53 4.76
N TYR A 103 6.91 7.36 4.03
CA TYR A 103 5.55 7.34 4.56
C TYR A 103 4.83 6.07 4.16
N GLU A 104 4.06 5.54 5.10
CA GLU A 104 3.06 4.53 4.83
C GLU A 104 1.70 5.22 4.75
N ALA A 105 0.89 4.88 3.75
CA ALA A 105 -0.47 5.39 3.61
C ALA A 105 -1.43 4.25 3.32
N VAL A 106 -2.66 4.35 3.79
CA VAL A 106 -3.74 3.38 3.51
C VAL A 106 -4.85 4.12 2.79
N VAL A 107 -5.24 3.61 1.62
CA VAL A 107 -6.29 4.19 0.77
C VAL A 107 -7.32 3.13 0.45
N THR A 108 -8.58 3.51 0.54
CA THR A 108 -9.74 2.68 0.18
C THR A 108 -10.46 3.35 -0.98
N CYS A 109 -10.83 2.58 -1.98
CA CYS A 109 -11.65 3.05 -3.09
C CYS A 109 -12.84 2.13 -3.33
N THR A 110 -13.97 2.74 -3.69
CA THR A 110 -15.20 2.04 -4.08
C THR A 110 -15.65 2.53 -5.44
N GLY A 111 -15.94 1.62 -6.38
CA GLY A 111 -16.38 2.02 -7.71
C GLY A 111 -16.75 0.88 -8.65
N TYR A 112 -17.18 1.26 -9.84
CA TYR A 112 -17.54 0.40 -10.96
C TYR A 112 -17.46 1.20 -12.28
N SER A 113 -17.57 0.52 -13.42
CA SER A 113 -17.79 1.15 -14.72
C SER A 113 -18.94 0.51 -15.49
N ASN A 114 -19.56 1.31 -16.35
CA ASN A 114 -20.53 0.84 -17.34
C ASN A 114 -20.11 1.35 -18.71
N THR A 115 -20.15 0.47 -19.69
CA THR A 115 -19.85 0.81 -21.09
C THR A 115 -21.15 0.92 -21.87
N ARG A 116 -21.39 2.08 -22.49
CA ARG A 116 -22.61 2.36 -23.26
C ARG A 116 -22.27 2.78 -24.68
N ILE A 117 -22.07 1.79 -25.53
CA ILE A 117 -21.72 2.01 -26.94
C ILE A 117 -22.99 2.43 -27.69
N PRO A 118 -22.99 3.58 -28.40
CA PRO A 118 -24.14 4.01 -29.17
C PRO A 118 -24.37 3.09 -30.37
N GLU A 119 -25.63 2.91 -30.79
CA GLU A 119 -25.98 2.09 -31.96
C GLU A 119 -25.32 2.59 -33.26
N SER A 120 -24.95 3.87 -33.31
CA SER A 120 -24.23 4.48 -34.43
C SER A 120 -22.72 4.17 -34.46
N ALA A 121 -22.17 3.52 -33.43
CA ALA A 121 -20.77 3.10 -33.43
C ALA A 121 -20.51 2.05 -34.53
N THR A 122 -19.30 2.05 -35.07
CA THR A 122 -18.87 1.10 -36.11
C THR A 122 -17.68 0.29 -35.61
N PRO A 123 -17.78 -1.05 -35.50
CA PRO A 123 -18.95 -1.88 -35.79
C PRO A 123 -20.08 -1.69 -34.76
N PRO A 124 -21.33 -2.04 -35.10
CA PRO A 124 -22.42 -2.04 -34.14
C PRO A 124 -22.15 -3.07 -33.04
N THR A 125 -22.14 -2.63 -31.78
CA THR A 125 -21.85 -3.48 -30.61
C THR A 125 -23.16 -3.80 -29.86
N PRO A 126 -23.32 -5.03 -29.32
CA PRO A 126 -24.48 -5.38 -28.51
C PRO A 126 -24.66 -4.50 -27.27
N THR A 127 -25.91 -4.08 -27.05
CA THR A 127 -26.39 -3.38 -25.85
C THR A 127 -27.09 -4.37 -24.93
N PRO A 128 -26.86 -4.32 -23.59
CA PRO A 128 -25.96 -3.42 -22.88
C PRO A 128 -24.49 -3.80 -23.02
N GLY A 129 -23.60 -2.80 -23.04
CA GLY A 129 -22.16 -3.02 -23.08
C GLY A 129 -21.60 -3.54 -21.75
N PRO A 130 -20.28 -3.83 -21.69
CA PRO A 130 -19.64 -4.39 -20.51
C PRO A 130 -19.84 -3.56 -19.23
N HIS A 131 -19.98 -4.27 -18.11
CA HIS A 131 -19.94 -3.73 -16.75
C HIS A 131 -18.74 -4.34 -16.01
N ALA A 132 -18.04 -3.54 -15.21
CA ALA A 132 -16.94 -4.00 -14.37
C ALA A 132 -17.04 -3.40 -12.97
N ASP A 133 -16.96 -4.25 -11.96
CA ASP A 133 -16.94 -3.86 -10.56
C ASP A 133 -15.50 -3.76 -10.04
N TRP A 134 -15.15 -2.63 -9.43
CA TRP A 134 -13.97 -2.55 -8.57
C TRP A 134 -14.26 -3.04 -7.16
N PHE A 135 -15.54 -3.03 -6.76
CA PHE A 135 -15.99 -3.18 -5.37
C PHE A 135 -15.31 -2.17 -4.44
N THR A 136 -15.32 -2.45 -3.14
CA THR A 136 -14.49 -1.74 -2.15
C THR A 136 -13.18 -2.49 -1.99
N GLN A 137 -12.07 -1.82 -2.29
CA GLN A 137 -10.73 -2.37 -2.10
C GLN A 137 -9.84 -1.38 -1.35
N THR A 138 -9.04 -1.91 -0.43
CA THR A 138 -8.08 -1.14 0.37
C THR A 138 -6.65 -1.56 0.05
N TYR A 139 -5.78 -0.58 -0.12
CA TYR A 139 -4.37 -0.77 -0.40
C TYR A 139 -3.49 0.01 0.53
N ARG A 140 -2.33 -0.58 0.85
CA ARG A 140 -1.26 0.07 1.58
C ARG A 140 -0.17 0.51 0.61
N TYR A 141 0.17 1.78 0.72
CA TYR A 141 1.25 2.41 -0.03
C TYR A 141 2.46 2.65 0.85
N ARG A 142 3.64 2.44 0.27
CA ARG A 142 4.93 2.88 0.81
C ARG A 142 5.52 3.91 -0.13
N VAL A 143 5.75 5.12 0.36
CA VAL A 143 6.19 6.27 -0.43
C VAL A 143 7.51 6.82 0.15
N SER A 144 8.59 6.76 -0.63
CA SER A 144 9.85 7.48 -0.36
C SER A 144 10.00 8.64 -1.35
N GLU A 145 11.16 9.30 -1.37
CA GLU A 145 11.43 10.43 -2.28
C GLU A 145 11.40 10.04 -3.77
N ASP A 146 11.66 8.78 -4.10
CA ASP A 146 11.77 8.28 -5.47
C ASP A 146 10.90 7.04 -5.73
N THR A 147 10.51 6.31 -4.69
CA THR A 147 9.86 5.01 -4.78
C THR A 147 8.41 5.08 -4.33
N ILE A 148 7.53 4.33 -5.00
CA ILE A 148 6.17 4.03 -4.54
C ILE A 148 5.93 2.53 -4.72
N ARG A 149 5.41 1.90 -3.67
CA ARG A 149 4.99 0.49 -3.73
C ARG A 149 3.57 0.37 -3.20
N ARG A 150 2.80 -0.50 -3.85
CA ARG A 150 1.40 -0.81 -3.53
C ARG A 150 1.32 -2.25 -3.06
N TYR A 151 0.54 -2.48 -2.02
CA TYR A 151 0.29 -3.79 -1.43
C TYR A 151 -1.18 -3.90 -1.08
N ASP A 152 -1.72 -5.12 -1.14
CA ASP A 152 -3.04 -5.39 -0.59
C ASP A 152 -3.07 -5.08 0.91
N ALA A 153 -4.22 -4.63 1.36
CA ALA A 153 -4.53 -4.41 2.77
C ALA A 153 -5.94 -4.96 3.07
N GLU A 154 -6.23 -5.13 4.35
CA GLU A 154 -7.58 -5.51 4.78
C GLU A 154 -8.59 -4.42 4.35
N ASN A 155 -9.68 -4.87 3.73
CA ASN A 155 -10.73 -3.97 3.26
C ASN A 155 -11.37 -3.19 4.41
N ARG A 156 -11.62 -1.90 4.16
CA ARG A 156 -12.31 -0.96 5.04
C ARG A 156 -13.75 -0.75 4.58
N ASP A 157 -14.49 0.06 5.34
CA ASP A 157 -15.82 0.50 4.96
C ASP A 157 -15.79 1.22 3.60
N PRO A 158 -16.82 1.03 2.75
CA PRO A 158 -16.94 1.69 1.46
C PRO A 158 -16.86 3.21 1.59
N VAL A 159 -16.47 3.83 0.47
CA VAL A 159 -16.42 5.28 0.31
C VAL A 159 -17.65 5.78 -0.43
#